data_AF-A0A0M0BQI7-F1
#
_entry.id   AF-A0A0M0BQI7-F1
#
_cell.length_a   1.000
_cell.length_b   1.000
_cell.length_c   1.000
_cell.angle_alpha   90.00
_cell.angle_beta   90.00
_cell.angle_gamma   90.00
#
_symmetry.space_group_name_H-M   'P 1'
#
loop_
_entity.id
_entity.type
_entity.pdbx_description
1 polymer ?
#
loop_
_entity_poly.entity_id
_entity_poly.type
_entity_poly.pdbx_seq_one_letter_code
_entity_poly.pdbx_strand_id
1 'polypeptide(L)'
;MTQKLGQIDKPKVAIFLNARKLFCLPLIPSLKLEKGSDDLRNSSDLFWREVAAQITDLEKAGRVSYVFYESVTSDGNAGLEVVNQISEQSYDIVKEKLGQGAKFVVIEDEQVLDEFVDWSICLSVVRKSQKVLNKILELFRDVSKRRFEGNAKIIDDTLKKGEAALLVMNDENRMQLQSYLPSDIEVFLIHPPSLNDFQRCFTDYWKNQINKTQD
;
A
#
# COMPACT_ATOMS: atom_id res chain seq x y z
N MET A 1 -44.15 -32.16 0.89
CA MET A 1 -44.00 -30.69 0.90
C MET A 1 -42.53 -30.39 0.77
N THR A 2 -42.11 -29.77 -0.34
CA THR A 2 -40.69 -29.56 -0.67
C THR A 2 -40.34 -28.10 -0.40
N GLN A 3 -39.66 -27.81 0.71
CA GLN A 3 -39.12 -26.48 0.99
C GLN A 3 -37.94 -26.22 0.04
N LYS A 4 -38.06 -25.21 -0.82
CA LYS A 4 -36.96 -24.71 -1.65
C LYS A 4 -36.04 -23.85 -0.77
N LEU A 5 -34.85 -24.37 -0.48
CA LEU A 5 -33.75 -23.66 0.14
C LEU A 5 -33.18 -22.58 -0.81
N GLY A 6 -33.01 -21.37 -0.27
CA GLY A 6 -31.99 -20.39 -0.64
C GLY A 6 -32.01 -19.84 -2.07
N GLN A 7 -32.94 -18.93 -2.38
CA GLN A 7 -32.66 -17.92 -3.42
C GLN A 7 -31.61 -16.96 -2.84
N ILE A 8 -30.37 -17.07 -3.32
CA ILE A 8 -29.38 -16.01 -3.15
C ILE A 8 -29.81 -14.90 -4.10
N ASP A 9 -30.35 -13.81 -3.56
CA ASP A 9 -30.59 -12.60 -4.35
C ASP A 9 -29.24 -12.14 -4.94
N LYS A 10 -29.15 -12.13 -6.27
CA LYS A 10 -28.02 -11.51 -6.96
C LYS A 10 -27.92 -10.07 -6.46
N PRO A 11 -26.76 -9.63 -5.92
CA PRO A 11 -26.62 -8.26 -5.45
C PRO A 11 -26.97 -7.31 -6.60
N LYS A 12 -27.87 -6.36 -6.32
CA LYS A 12 -28.38 -5.41 -7.32
C LYS A 12 -27.18 -4.68 -7.93
N VAL A 13 -26.98 -4.87 -9.24
CA VAL A 13 -25.89 -4.29 -10.06
C VAL A 13 -25.72 -2.77 -9.84
N ALA A 14 -26.77 -2.06 -9.43
CA ALA A 14 -26.75 -0.64 -9.11
C ALA A 14 -25.83 -0.26 -7.92
N ILE A 15 -25.51 -1.18 -7.01
CA ILE A 15 -24.61 -0.90 -5.87
C ILE A 15 -23.16 -0.74 -6.36
N PHE A 16 -22.76 -1.50 -7.39
CA PHE A 16 -21.39 -1.50 -7.92
C PHE A 16 -21.04 -0.29 -8.81
N LEU A 17 -22.05 0.39 -9.37
CA LEU A 17 -21.83 1.56 -10.23
C LEU A 17 -21.44 2.82 -9.44
N ASN A 18 -21.80 2.91 -8.16
CA ASN A 18 -21.53 4.07 -7.31
C ASN A 18 -20.45 3.83 -6.24
N ALA A 19 -19.97 2.59 -6.11
CA ALA A 19 -18.94 2.25 -5.15
C ALA A 19 -17.64 3.00 -5.47
N ARG A 20 -17.05 3.55 -4.41
CA ARG A 20 -15.74 4.18 -4.43
C ARG A 20 -14.69 3.07 -4.43
N LYS A 21 -13.63 3.21 -5.21
CA LYS A 21 -12.67 2.11 -5.41
C LYS A 21 -11.27 2.50 -4.96
N LEU A 22 -10.61 1.61 -4.24
CA LEU A 22 -9.23 1.80 -3.78
C LEU A 22 -8.37 0.65 -4.30
N PHE A 23 -7.56 0.93 -5.32
CA PHE A 23 -6.61 -0.03 -5.88
C PHE A 23 -5.33 0.03 -5.05
N CYS A 24 -5.03 -1.04 -4.31
CA CYS A 24 -3.91 -1.11 -3.38
C CYS A 24 -2.72 -1.82 -4.01
N LEU A 25 -1.65 -1.06 -4.23
CA LEU A 25 -0.35 -1.54 -4.69
C LEU A 25 0.57 -1.72 -3.47
N PRO A 26 1.14 -2.91 -3.25
CA PRO A 26 2.14 -3.09 -2.20
C PRO A 26 3.31 -2.12 -2.36
N LEU A 27 3.67 -1.42 -1.28
CA LEU A 27 4.86 -0.58 -1.26
C LEU A 27 6.11 -1.46 -1.27
N ILE A 28 6.89 -1.39 -2.36
CA ILE A 28 8.14 -2.14 -2.52
C ILE A 28 9.26 -1.13 -2.77
N PRO A 29 10.22 -0.99 -1.83
CA PRO A 29 11.31 -0.03 -1.98
C PRO A 29 12.28 -0.44 -3.09
N SER A 30 12.94 0.55 -3.70
CA SER A 30 13.97 0.33 -4.71
C SER A 30 15.13 -0.50 -4.16
N LEU A 31 15.59 -1.45 -4.98
CA LEU A 31 16.70 -2.33 -4.64
C LEU A 31 17.93 -1.91 -5.45
N LYS A 32 19.01 -1.56 -4.75
CA LYS A 32 20.34 -1.41 -5.36
C LYS A 32 20.96 -2.78 -5.58
N LEU A 33 20.57 -3.44 -6.66
CA LEU A 33 21.01 -4.79 -6.98
C LEU A 33 22.49 -4.84 -7.39
N GLU A 34 23.25 -5.71 -6.75
CA GLU A 34 24.65 -5.98 -7.12
C GLU A 34 24.73 -6.80 -8.42
N LYS A 35 25.89 -6.78 -9.08
CA LYS A 35 26.17 -7.68 -10.22
C LYS A 35 25.96 -9.14 -9.79
N GLY A 36 25.26 -9.92 -10.62
CA GLY A 36 24.91 -11.32 -10.34
C GLY A 36 23.55 -11.52 -9.66
N SER A 37 22.74 -10.46 -9.49
CA SER A 37 21.38 -10.54 -8.95
C SER A 37 20.31 -10.74 -10.04
N ASP A 38 20.64 -11.50 -11.10
CA ASP A 38 19.83 -11.55 -12.32
C ASP A 38 18.45 -12.19 -12.08
N ASP A 39 18.35 -13.19 -11.21
CA ASP A 39 17.07 -13.82 -10.86
C ASP A 39 16.09 -12.84 -10.21
N LEU A 40 16.57 -12.05 -9.24
CA LEU A 40 15.76 -11.02 -8.58
C LEU A 40 15.42 -9.88 -9.55
N ARG A 41 16.35 -9.48 -10.43
CA ARG A 41 16.07 -8.46 -11.45
C ARG A 41 14.96 -8.92 -12.38
N ASN A 42 15.09 -10.12 -12.96
CA ASN A 42 14.10 -10.68 -13.89
C ASN A 42 12.73 -10.85 -13.21
N SER A 43 12.71 -11.31 -11.95
CA SER A 43 11.47 -11.46 -11.19
C SER A 43 10.83 -10.11 -10.86
N SER A 44 11.63 -9.09 -10.52
CA SER A 44 11.18 -7.71 -10.31
C SER A 44 10.58 -7.11 -11.59
N ASP A 45 11.24 -7.27 -12.73
CA ASP A 45 10.76 -6.74 -14.01
C ASP A 45 9.43 -7.38 -14.43
N LEU A 46 9.31 -8.71 -14.23
CA LEU A 46 8.05 -9.43 -14.44
C LEU A 46 6.95 -8.90 -13.51
N PHE A 47 7.26 -8.76 -12.22
CA PHE A 47 6.33 -8.24 -11.22
C PHE A 47 5.78 -6.87 -11.61
N TRP A 48 6.65 -5.89 -11.89
CA TRP A 48 6.20 -4.53 -12.21
C TRP A 48 5.44 -4.45 -13.54
N ARG A 49 5.79 -5.28 -14.52
CA ARG A 49 5.00 -5.40 -15.76
C ARG A 49 3.59 -5.92 -15.49
N GLU A 50 3.45 -6.93 -14.65
CA GLU A 50 2.14 -7.51 -14.30
C GLU A 50 1.32 -6.55 -13.44
N VAL A 51 1.95 -5.80 -12.52
CA VAL A 51 1.31 -4.71 -11.78
C VAL A 51 0.68 -3.69 -12.73
N ALA A 52 1.44 -3.19 -13.71
CA ALA A 52 0.95 -2.19 -14.66
C ALA A 52 -0.23 -2.72 -15.49
N ALA A 53 -0.16 -3.99 -15.92
CA ALA A 53 -1.27 -4.65 -16.63
C ALA A 53 -2.52 -4.79 -15.74
N GLN A 54 -2.36 -5.20 -14.48
CA GLN A 54 -3.46 -5.35 -13.54
C GLN A 54 -4.12 -4.01 -13.20
N ILE A 55 -3.36 -2.94 -13.02
CA ILE A 55 -3.90 -1.59 -12.83
C ILE A 55 -4.73 -1.18 -14.04
N THR A 56 -4.20 -1.39 -15.25
CA THR A 56 -4.91 -1.08 -16.51
C THR A 56 -6.24 -1.84 -16.61
N ASP A 57 -6.26 -3.11 -16.20
CA ASP A 57 -7.48 -3.91 -16.16
C ASP A 57 -8.48 -3.42 -15.11
N LEU A 58 -8.02 -3.07 -13.91
CA LEU A 58 -8.86 -2.51 -12.84
C LEU A 58 -9.48 -1.17 -13.25
N GLU A 59 -8.77 -0.34 -14.01
CA GLU A 59 -9.27 0.94 -14.49
C GLU A 59 -10.48 0.85 -15.44
N LYS A 60 -10.78 -0.35 -15.97
CA LYS A 60 -12.05 -0.61 -16.68
C LYS A 60 -13.27 -0.44 -15.77
N ALA A 61 -13.09 -0.59 -14.45
CA ALA A 61 -14.14 -0.39 -13.44
C ALA A 61 -14.16 1.04 -12.85
N GLY A 62 -13.19 1.88 -13.21
CA GLY A 62 -13.06 3.27 -12.77
C GLY A 62 -11.63 3.77 -12.92
N ARG A 63 -11.44 4.88 -13.63
CA ARG A 63 -10.10 5.50 -13.80
C ARG A 63 -9.58 6.04 -12.47
N VAL A 64 -8.27 5.92 -12.27
CA VAL A 64 -7.59 6.49 -11.10
C VAL A 64 -7.68 8.01 -11.16
N SER A 65 -8.41 8.59 -10.22
CA SER A 65 -8.61 10.04 -10.06
C SER A 65 -7.67 10.64 -9.01
N TYR A 66 -7.23 9.82 -8.05
CA TYR A 66 -6.29 10.22 -7.00
C TYR A 66 -5.22 9.16 -6.77
N VAL A 67 -4.04 9.62 -6.36
CA VAL A 67 -2.95 8.78 -5.90
C VAL A 67 -2.63 9.15 -4.45
N PHE A 68 -2.62 8.16 -3.59
CA PHE A 68 -2.16 8.22 -2.21
C PHE A 68 -0.91 7.36 -2.08
N TYR A 69 0.06 7.81 -1.28
CA TYR A 69 1.34 7.12 -1.12
C TYR A 69 1.77 7.16 0.34
N GLU A 70 2.08 5.99 0.90
CA GLU A 70 2.53 5.84 2.27
C GLU A 70 3.88 6.52 2.50
N SER A 71 4.05 7.17 3.66
CA SER A 71 5.30 7.83 4.07
C SER A 71 5.68 9.10 3.29
N VAL A 72 4.74 9.68 2.53
CA VAL A 72 4.92 10.97 1.85
C VAL A 72 4.08 12.03 2.54
N THR A 73 4.72 13.06 3.09
CA THR A 73 4.09 14.14 3.87
C THR A 73 4.03 15.48 3.12
N SER A 74 4.64 15.56 1.94
CA SER A 74 4.71 16.77 1.11
C SER A 74 3.92 16.60 -0.19
N ASP A 75 3.33 17.69 -0.67
CA ASP A 75 2.60 17.71 -1.94
C ASP A 75 3.50 18.07 -3.14
N GLY A 76 2.91 18.07 -4.33
CA GLY A 76 3.57 18.50 -5.56
C GLY A 76 4.87 17.77 -5.88
N ASN A 77 5.84 18.50 -6.43
CA ASN A 77 7.13 17.92 -6.85
C ASN A 77 7.97 17.42 -5.68
N ALA A 78 7.84 18.01 -4.49
CA ALA A 78 8.57 17.57 -3.31
C ALA A 78 8.12 16.16 -2.89
N GLY A 79 6.81 15.92 -2.86
CA GLY A 79 6.27 14.58 -2.59
C GLY A 79 6.69 13.55 -3.65
N LEU A 80 6.66 13.94 -4.92
CA LEU A 80 7.07 13.07 -6.04
C LEU A 80 8.55 12.69 -6.01
N GLU A 81 9.42 13.59 -5.56
CA GLU A 81 10.83 13.28 -5.34
C GLU A 81 11.01 12.21 -4.24
N VAL A 82 10.24 12.30 -3.15
CA VAL A 82 10.24 11.28 -2.09
C VAL A 82 9.75 9.92 -2.64
N VAL A 83 8.67 9.91 -3.44
CA VAL A 83 8.19 8.69 -4.10
C VAL A 83 9.29 8.03 -4.94
N ASN A 84 10.01 8.83 -5.74
CA ASN A 84 11.12 8.35 -6.56
C ASN A 84 12.28 7.77 -5.73
N GLN A 85 12.61 8.41 -4.60
CA GLN A 85 13.63 7.93 -3.67
C GLN A 85 13.24 6.62 -2.97
N ILE A 86 11.96 6.45 -2.66
CA ILE A 86 11.45 5.21 -2.06
C ILE A 86 11.44 4.09 -3.09
N SER A 87 10.85 4.32 -4.27
CA SER A 87 10.68 3.29 -5.29
C SER A 87 10.50 3.87 -6.69
N GLU A 88 11.57 3.82 -7.49
CA GLU A 88 11.61 4.26 -8.90
C GLU A 88 10.49 3.62 -9.73
N GLN A 89 10.24 2.31 -9.56
CA GLN A 89 9.21 1.62 -10.33
C GLN A 89 7.79 2.05 -9.96
N SER A 90 7.53 2.27 -8.66
CA SER A 90 6.24 2.82 -8.24
C SER A 90 6.08 4.28 -8.69
N TYR A 91 7.17 5.04 -8.74
CA TYR A 91 7.18 6.42 -9.21
C TYR A 91 6.76 6.52 -10.69
N ASP A 92 7.23 5.62 -11.55
CA ASP A 92 6.82 5.57 -12.95
C ASP A 92 5.29 5.38 -13.09
N ILE A 93 4.71 4.48 -12.30
CA ILE A 93 3.26 4.25 -12.26
C ILE A 93 2.54 5.51 -11.77
N VAL A 94 2.99 6.11 -10.66
CA VAL A 94 2.39 7.32 -10.10
C VAL A 94 2.42 8.45 -11.13
N LYS A 95 3.57 8.68 -11.77
CA LYS A 95 3.76 9.72 -12.79
C LYS A 95 2.87 9.48 -14.00
N GLU A 96 2.71 8.24 -14.43
CA GLU A 96 1.77 7.89 -15.51
C GLU A 96 0.33 8.31 -15.15
N LYS A 97 -0.14 7.97 -13.94
CA LYS A 97 -1.51 8.33 -13.50
C LYS A 97 -1.70 9.84 -13.37
N LEU A 98 -0.71 10.56 -12.85
CA LEU A 98 -0.76 12.03 -12.82
C LEU A 98 -0.79 12.63 -14.23
N GLY A 99 -0.01 12.08 -15.17
CA GLY A 99 -0.05 12.47 -16.58
C GLY A 99 -1.40 12.20 -17.27
N GLN A 100 -2.19 11.25 -16.75
CA GLN A 100 -3.55 10.94 -17.19
C GLN A 100 -4.62 11.79 -16.51
N GLY A 101 -4.22 12.72 -15.61
CA GLY A 101 -5.11 13.66 -14.93
C GLY A 101 -5.46 13.29 -13.50
N ALA A 102 -4.87 12.23 -12.92
CA ALA A 102 -5.00 11.96 -11.50
C ALA A 102 -4.33 13.06 -10.66
N LYS A 103 -4.77 13.20 -9.40
CA LYS A 103 -4.16 14.13 -8.44
C LYS A 103 -3.41 13.38 -7.35
N PHE A 104 -2.22 13.85 -7.01
CA PHE A 104 -1.49 13.35 -5.85
C PHE A 104 -2.04 14.03 -4.59
N VAL A 105 -2.41 13.25 -3.58
CA VAL A 105 -2.97 13.75 -2.33
C VAL A 105 -2.19 13.15 -1.16
N VAL A 106 -1.67 14.02 -0.30
CA VAL A 106 -0.98 13.63 0.93
C VAL A 106 -2.03 13.16 1.94
N ILE A 107 -1.81 11.97 2.49
CA ILE A 107 -2.65 11.40 3.56
C ILE A 107 -1.93 11.36 4.91
N GLU A 108 -0.61 11.54 4.93
CA GLU A 108 0.18 11.45 6.16
C GLU A 108 0.29 12.82 6.83
N ASP A 109 0.02 12.87 8.13
CA ASP A 109 0.46 13.97 8.98
C ASP A 109 1.91 13.72 9.40
N GLU A 110 2.78 14.71 9.19
CA GLU A 110 4.23 14.58 9.43
C GLU A 110 4.55 14.23 10.88
N GLN A 111 3.92 14.90 11.85
CA GLN A 111 4.21 14.67 13.27
C GLN A 111 3.72 13.30 13.73
N VAL A 112 2.55 12.88 13.23
CA VAL A 112 2.00 11.55 13.52
C VAL A 112 2.84 10.45 12.87
N LEU A 113 3.32 10.67 11.65
CA LEU A 113 4.18 9.72 10.95
C LEU A 113 5.53 9.58 11.66
N ASP A 114 6.17 10.69 12.03
CA ASP A 114 7.45 10.68 12.76
C ASP A 114 7.33 9.92 14.09
N GLU A 115 6.28 10.22 14.87
CA GLU A 115 6.01 9.51 16.13
C GLU A 115 5.74 8.01 15.89
N PHE A 116 5.00 7.66 14.84
CA PHE A 116 4.76 6.26 14.45
C PHE A 116 6.07 5.53 14.12
N VAL A 117 6.96 6.16 13.36
CA VAL A 117 8.26 5.61 12.98
C VAL A 117 9.16 5.45 14.21
N ASP A 118 9.25 6.45 15.08
CA ASP A 118 10.05 6.40 16.30
C ASP A 118 9.61 5.27 17.24
N TRP A 119 8.29 5.09 17.44
CA TRP A 119 7.79 3.99 18.25
C TRP A 119 8.01 2.63 17.60
N SER A 120 7.91 2.52 16.27
CA SER A 120 8.24 1.31 15.52
C SER A 120 9.72 0.92 15.70
N ILE A 121 10.63 1.90 15.61
CA ILE A 121 12.07 1.70 15.87
C ILE A 121 12.28 1.23 17.31
N CYS A 122 11.62 1.85 18.29
CA CYS A 122 11.73 1.43 19.69
C CYS A 122 11.31 -0.04 19.90
N LEU A 123 10.20 -0.48 19.28
CA LEU A 123 9.76 -1.88 19.28
C LEU A 123 10.82 -2.80 18.66
N SER A 124 11.44 -2.36 17.57
CA SER A 124 12.49 -3.10 16.88
C SER A 124 13.79 -3.24 17.70
N VAL A 125 14.00 -2.48 18.77
CA VAL A 125 15.26 -2.51 19.55
C VAL A 125 15.08 -3.16 20.93
N VAL A 126 13.94 -2.97 21.59
CA VAL A 126 13.76 -3.47 22.97
C VAL A 126 13.60 -5.00 22.97
N ARG A 127 14.39 -5.69 23.82
CA ARG A 127 14.41 -7.17 23.90
C ARG A 127 14.30 -7.76 25.31
N LYS A 128 14.73 -7.05 26.36
CA LYS A 128 14.93 -7.64 27.70
C LYS A 128 13.80 -7.34 28.69
N SER A 129 13.30 -6.11 28.73
CA SER A 129 12.35 -5.67 29.76
C SER A 129 10.91 -5.72 29.24
N GLN A 130 10.13 -6.68 29.73
CA GLN A 130 8.71 -6.80 29.39
C GLN A 130 7.91 -5.56 29.79
N LYS A 131 8.25 -4.94 30.93
CA LYS A 131 7.58 -3.72 31.40
C LYS A 131 7.79 -2.55 30.43
N VAL A 132 9.01 -2.39 29.91
CA VAL A 132 9.32 -1.36 28.91
C VAL A 132 8.64 -1.68 27.59
N LEU A 133 8.71 -2.94 27.13
CA LEU A 133 8.03 -3.38 25.91
C LEU A 133 6.52 -3.08 25.94
N ASN A 134 5.84 -3.38 27.06
CA ASN A 134 4.42 -3.09 27.21
C ASN A 134 4.10 -1.59 27.09
N LYS A 135 4.97 -0.71 27.62
CA LYS A 135 4.76 0.73 27.55
C LYS A 135 4.96 1.28 26.14
N ILE A 136 5.96 0.75 25.42
CA ILE A 136 6.17 1.11 24.01
C ILE A 136 5.01 0.61 23.15
N LEU A 137 4.52 -0.61 23.37
CA LEU A 137 3.36 -1.15 22.64
C LEU A 137 2.09 -0.30 22.85
N GLU A 138 1.87 0.21 24.05
CA GLU A 138 0.77 1.13 24.35
C GLU A 138 0.86 2.41 23.50
N LEU A 139 2.05 3.05 23.49
CA LEU A 139 2.30 4.28 22.73
C LEU A 139 2.22 4.06 21.22
N PHE A 140 2.81 2.95 20.74
CA PHE A 140 2.73 2.57 19.32
C PHE A 140 1.29 2.34 18.87
N ARG A 141 0.46 1.67 19.68
CA ARG A 141 -0.94 1.44 19.35
C ARG A 141 -1.75 2.73 19.31
N ASP A 142 -1.48 3.66 20.22
CA ASP A 142 -2.14 4.97 20.23
C ASP A 142 -1.85 5.76 18.94
N VAL A 143 -0.57 5.93 18.59
CA VAL A 143 -0.21 6.66 17.37
C VAL A 143 -0.66 5.93 16.10
N SER A 144 -0.60 4.59 16.08
CA SER A 144 -1.08 3.79 14.94
C SER A 144 -2.56 4.05 14.68
N LYS A 145 -3.37 4.07 15.75
CA LYS A 145 -4.80 4.40 15.65
C LYS A 145 -4.99 5.80 15.07
N ARG A 146 -4.32 6.81 15.63
CA ARG A 146 -4.41 8.21 15.14
C ARG A 146 -4.04 8.32 13.66
N ARG A 147 -2.95 7.67 13.24
CA ARG A 147 -2.49 7.64 11.85
C ARG A 147 -3.55 7.04 10.93
N PHE A 148 -4.00 5.82 11.19
CA PHE A 148 -4.93 5.14 10.29
C PHE A 148 -6.33 5.77 10.28
N GLU A 149 -6.80 6.30 11.39
CA GLU A 149 -8.05 7.10 11.44
C GLU A 149 -7.93 8.38 10.61
N GLY A 150 -6.82 9.11 10.74
CA GLY A 150 -6.54 10.32 9.96
C GLY A 150 -6.44 10.04 8.46
N ASN A 151 -5.64 9.03 8.08
CA ASN A 151 -5.44 8.63 6.69
C ASN A 151 -6.77 8.18 6.06
N ALA A 152 -7.56 7.36 6.77
CA ALA A 152 -8.86 6.90 6.28
C ALA A 152 -9.84 8.07 6.10
N LYS A 153 -9.83 9.04 7.01
CA LYS A 153 -10.66 10.25 6.91
C LYS A 153 -10.32 11.07 5.66
N ILE A 154 -9.04 11.28 5.37
CA ILE A 154 -8.62 12.01 4.17
C ILE A 154 -9.07 11.27 2.90
N ILE A 155 -8.94 9.95 2.86
CA ILE A 155 -9.41 9.12 1.73
C ILE A 155 -10.93 9.26 1.58
N ASP A 156 -11.69 9.18 2.68
CA ASP A 156 -13.14 9.31 2.68
C ASP A 156 -13.60 10.69 2.17
N ASP A 157 -12.97 11.77 2.64
CA ASP A 157 -13.30 13.14 2.25
C ASP A 157 -12.89 13.45 0.79
N THR A 158 -11.87 12.75 0.27
CA THR A 158 -11.32 12.98 -1.08
C THR A 158 -12.08 12.21 -2.15
N LEU A 159 -12.31 10.91 -1.93
CA LEU A 159 -12.83 10.00 -2.93
C LEU A 159 -14.35 10.13 -3.04
N LYS A 160 -14.87 10.59 -4.18
CA LYS A 160 -16.30 10.75 -4.42
C LYS A 160 -16.90 9.49 -5.04
N LYS A 161 -18.24 9.40 -5.02
CA LYS A 161 -18.99 8.26 -5.58
C LYS A 161 -18.58 7.97 -7.02
N GLY A 162 -18.28 6.70 -7.30
CA GLY A 162 -17.84 6.22 -8.60
C GLY A 162 -16.39 6.52 -8.97
N GLU A 163 -15.66 7.30 -8.18
CA GLU A 163 -14.23 7.54 -8.40
C GLU A 163 -13.38 6.37 -7.89
N ALA A 164 -12.20 6.22 -8.47
CA ALA A 164 -11.18 5.27 -8.03
C ALA A 164 -9.89 6.01 -7.63
N ALA A 165 -9.14 5.43 -6.69
CA ALA A 165 -7.82 5.91 -6.32
C ALA A 165 -6.81 4.77 -6.29
N LEU A 166 -5.54 5.10 -6.57
CA LEU A 166 -4.40 4.23 -6.34
C LEU A 166 -3.82 4.54 -4.95
N LEU A 167 -3.71 3.53 -4.10
CA LEU A 167 -3.00 3.61 -2.82
C LEU A 167 -1.75 2.75 -2.89
N VAL A 168 -0.59 3.35 -2.71
CA VAL A 168 0.68 2.61 -2.54
C VAL A 168 0.98 2.53 -1.05
N MET A 169 0.92 1.33 -0.47
CA MET A 169 1.06 1.12 0.97
C MET A 169 1.52 -0.32 1.26
N ASN A 170 2.26 -0.52 2.35
CA ASN A 170 2.59 -1.84 2.87
C ASN A 170 1.31 -2.59 3.25
N ASP A 171 1.26 -3.90 2.98
CA ASP A 171 0.09 -4.73 3.26
C ASP A 171 -0.35 -4.71 4.73
N GLU A 172 0.58 -4.73 5.68
CA GLU A 172 0.26 -4.70 7.12
C GLU A 172 -0.43 -3.39 7.50
N ASN A 173 0.06 -2.27 6.98
CA ASN A 173 -0.51 -0.95 7.23
C ASN A 173 -1.84 -0.76 6.49
N ARG A 174 -1.97 -1.30 5.28
CA ARG A 174 -3.24 -1.29 4.53
C ARG A 174 -4.31 -2.12 5.24
N MET A 175 -3.97 -3.26 5.83
CA MET A 175 -4.91 -4.05 6.64
C MET A 175 -5.44 -3.26 7.83
N GLN A 176 -4.58 -2.49 8.50
CA GLN A 176 -5.00 -1.61 9.60
C GLN A 176 -5.88 -0.47 9.10
N LEU A 177 -5.45 0.24 8.04
CA LEU A 177 -6.21 1.31 7.39
C LEU A 177 -7.61 0.84 6.96
N GLN A 178 -7.71 -0.35 6.37
CA GLN A 178 -8.97 -0.90 5.85
C GLN A 178 -10.05 -1.04 6.92
N SER A 179 -9.68 -1.22 8.20
CA SER A 179 -10.65 -1.28 9.30
C SER A 179 -11.33 0.06 9.62
N TYR A 180 -10.73 1.18 9.18
CA TYR A 180 -11.26 2.53 9.36
C TYR A 180 -11.96 3.08 8.11
N LEU A 181 -11.84 2.40 6.97
CA LEU A 181 -12.53 2.81 5.74
C LEU A 181 -14.04 2.54 5.83
N PRO A 182 -14.88 3.43 5.29
CA PRO A 182 -16.31 3.19 5.19
C PRO A 182 -16.61 2.03 4.24
N SER A 183 -17.71 1.33 4.49
CA SER A 183 -18.09 0.10 3.78
C SER A 183 -18.41 0.28 2.29
N ASP A 184 -18.57 1.52 1.81
CA ASP A 184 -18.83 1.84 0.41
C ASP A 184 -17.53 2.07 -0.41
N ILE A 185 -16.36 2.00 0.24
CA ILE A 185 -15.06 1.92 -0.43
C ILE A 185 -14.69 0.45 -0.63
N GLU A 186 -14.69 0.01 -1.88
CA GLU A 186 -14.24 -1.31 -2.29
C GLU A 186 -12.71 -1.33 -2.48
N VAL A 187 -12.04 -2.21 -1.73
CA VAL A 187 -10.59 -2.37 -1.77
C VAL A 187 -10.21 -3.50 -2.73
N PHE A 188 -9.39 -3.20 -3.74
CA PHE A 188 -8.86 -4.15 -4.70
C PHE A 188 -7.36 -4.30 -4.52
N LEU A 189 -6.88 -5.54 -4.40
CA LEU A 189 -5.47 -5.83 -4.19
C LEU A 189 -4.77 -6.08 -5.51
N ILE A 190 -3.68 -5.35 -5.75
CA ILE A 190 -2.81 -5.54 -6.91
C ILE A 190 -1.77 -6.59 -6.54
N HIS A 191 -2.19 -7.85 -6.57
CA HIS A 191 -1.34 -9.02 -6.34
C HIS A 191 -1.14 -9.78 -7.66
N PRO A 192 -0.08 -9.48 -8.42
CA PRO A 192 0.18 -10.16 -9.68
C PRO A 192 0.59 -11.62 -9.46
N PRO A 193 0.42 -12.50 -10.47
CA PRO A 193 0.83 -13.91 -10.38
C PRO A 193 2.30 -14.12 -9.96
N SER A 194 3.19 -13.24 -10.41
CA SER A 194 4.62 -13.27 -10.07
C SER A 194 4.95 -12.79 -8.65
N LEU A 195 3.99 -12.30 -7.86
CA LEU A 195 4.24 -11.78 -6.51
C LEU A 195 4.98 -12.79 -5.62
N ASN A 196 4.57 -14.07 -5.64
CA ASN A 196 5.19 -15.11 -4.82
C ASN A 196 6.65 -15.38 -5.24
N ASP A 197 6.91 -15.40 -6.55
CA ASP A 197 8.26 -15.58 -7.08
C ASP A 197 9.14 -14.39 -6.73
N PHE A 198 8.62 -13.18 -6.85
CA PHE A 198 9.31 -11.95 -6.46
C PHE A 198 9.64 -11.94 -4.97
N GLN A 199 8.67 -12.23 -4.09
CA GLN A 199 8.88 -12.30 -2.64
C GLN A 199 9.93 -13.33 -2.26
N ARG A 200 9.94 -14.50 -2.92
CA ARG A 200 10.96 -15.53 -2.71
C ARG A 200 12.34 -14.99 -3.09
N CYS A 201 12.51 -14.51 -4.33
CA CYS A 201 13.79 -13.97 -4.81
C CYS A 201 14.28 -12.80 -3.95
N PHE A 202 13.37 -11.93 -3.50
CA PHE A 202 13.67 -10.80 -2.62
C PHE A 202 14.20 -11.28 -1.26
N THR A 203 13.52 -12.25 -0.66
CA THR A 203 13.92 -12.84 0.62
C THR A 203 15.29 -13.51 0.51
N ASP A 204 15.53 -14.27 -0.55
CA ASP A 204 16.80 -14.97 -0.77
C ASP A 204 17.95 -14.00 -0.98
N TYR A 205 17.73 -12.91 -1.71
CA TYR A 205 18.71 -11.83 -1.86
C TYR A 205 19.09 -11.20 -0.52
N TRP A 206 18.11 -10.81 0.31
CA TRP A 206 18.40 -10.19 1.61
C TRP A 206 19.09 -11.13 2.58
N LYS A 207 18.72 -12.41 2.61
CA LYS A 207 19.45 -13.42 3.40
C LYS A 207 20.92 -13.48 3.00
N ASN A 208 21.21 -13.49 1.70
CA ASN A 208 22.59 -13.51 1.21
C ASN A 208 23.36 -12.23 1.57
N GLN A 209 22.72 -11.06 1.53
CA GLN A 209 23.35 -9.79 1.93
C GLN A 209 23.67 -9.74 3.43
N ILE A 210 22.76 -10.21 4.29
CA ILE A 210 22.98 -10.28 5.74
C ILE A 210 24.17 -11.19 6.05
N ASN A 211 24.23 -12.37 5.42
CA ASN A 211 25.33 -13.32 5.63
C ASN A 211 26.68 -12.74 5.19
N LYS A 212 26.75 -12.04 4.05
CA LYS A 212 27.98 -11.34 3.61
C LYS A 212 28.46 -10.25 4.56
N THR A 213 27.58 -9.68 5.38
CA THR A 213 27.93 -8.61 6.33
C THR A 213 28.42 -9.16 7.68
N GLN A 214 28.28 -10.48 7.90
CA GLN A 214 28.73 -11.18 9.11
C GLN A 214 30.08 -11.88 8.94
N ASP A 215 30.59 -11.96 7.72
CA ASP A 215 31.93 -12.45 7.34
C ASP A 215 32.91 -11.27 7.14
#